data_AF-A0A6J5WRP2-F1
#
_entry.id   AF-A0A6J5WRP2-F1
#
_cell.length_a   1.000
_cell.length_b   1.000
_cell.length_c   1.000
_cell.angle_alpha   90.00
_cell.angle_beta   90.00
_cell.angle_gamma   90.00
#
_symmetry.space_group_name_H-M   'P 1'
#
loop_
_entity.id
_entity.type
_entity.pdbx_description
1 polymer ?
#
loop_
_entity_poly.entity_id
_entity_poly.type
_entity_poly.pdbx_seq_one_letter_code
_entity_poly.pdbx_strand_id
1 'polypeptide(L)'
;MQKKEMDKEIAETVEEDEKTWEVTWGTFGRELRKEGFIAAPMVAVSVLQYLLQFVSIIMVGHLDQLSLSSVAIAISLTNVTGFSLLSGMAGGLETLCGQAFGAGQYHKLGTYTCTAMLSLLLVGLGSKGAAIAFSMSTWLYVILLLFYALVSSAFEKTRITFSMESLLHIRQFFRLAVPSAVMVCLKWWSCELIILLSGLLPNQKLETSVLSICLAISTLHFTVSYGFGAAASIRVSNELGANNPQAARVAVWAAMFLSVTEAIIVSTTLFFCRHVLGHAFSSEKPVVDYIAVMAPLICLSVFMDSLQAVLSGIARGSGWQSIGAYVNLGAFYLVGLPVGVVLGFPLRLRGKGLWIGIVAGSVVQSALLALITGFTNWSKQAKRARERVFVERLSEDSEAN
;
A
#
# COMPACT_ATOMS: atom_id res chain seq x y z
N MET A 1 -39.83 -18.59 -7.41
CA MET A 1 -39.32 -19.97 -7.23
C MET A 1 -38.11 -20.19 -8.15
N GLN A 2 -38.25 -19.97 -9.45
CA GLN A 2 -37.17 -20.08 -10.46
C GLN A 2 -35.85 -19.32 -10.17
N LYS A 3 -35.87 -18.08 -9.66
CA LYS A 3 -34.62 -17.34 -9.34
C LYS A 3 -33.82 -18.01 -8.21
N LYS A 4 -34.51 -18.59 -7.22
CA LYS A 4 -33.87 -19.29 -6.09
C LYS A 4 -33.30 -20.65 -6.51
N GLU A 5 -33.95 -21.35 -7.45
CA GLU A 5 -33.45 -22.61 -8.01
C GLU A 5 -32.24 -22.37 -8.90
N MET A 6 -32.28 -21.35 -9.77
CA MET A 6 -31.15 -20.96 -10.61
C MET A 6 -29.96 -20.46 -9.78
N ASP A 7 -30.18 -19.68 -8.72
CA ASP A 7 -29.10 -19.28 -7.79
C ASP A 7 -28.49 -20.48 -7.05
N LYS A 8 -29.28 -21.56 -6.84
CA LYS A 8 -28.84 -22.79 -6.18
C LYS A 8 -28.05 -23.69 -7.14
N GLU A 9 -28.50 -23.86 -8.38
CA GLU A 9 -27.77 -24.57 -9.45
C GLU A 9 -26.44 -23.91 -9.77
N ILE A 10 -26.39 -22.56 -9.81
CA ILE A 10 -25.15 -21.80 -9.99
C ILE A 10 -24.22 -22.00 -8.78
N ALA A 11 -24.77 -22.07 -7.56
CA ALA A 11 -23.96 -22.32 -6.36
C ALA A 11 -23.36 -23.74 -6.37
N GLU A 12 -24.16 -24.76 -6.76
CA GLU A 12 -23.73 -26.16 -6.83
C GLU A 12 -22.67 -26.37 -7.94
N THR A 13 -22.84 -25.76 -9.12
CA THR A 13 -21.83 -25.81 -10.20
C THR A 13 -20.54 -25.07 -9.85
N VAL A 14 -20.62 -23.91 -9.19
CA VAL A 14 -19.44 -23.20 -8.69
C VAL A 14 -18.70 -24.03 -7.64
N GLU A 15 -19.43 -24.76 -6.79
CA GLU A 15 -18.86 -25.63 -5.74
C GLU A 15 -18.23 -26.92 -6.33
N GLU A 16 -18.73 -27.42 -7.46
CA GLU A 16 -18.11 -28.51 -8.24
C GLU A 16 -16.85 -28.05 -9.01
N ASP A 17 -16.87 -26.87 -9.64
CA ASP A 17 -15.69 -26.27 -10.28
C ASP A 17 -14.61 -25.89 -9.25
N GLU A 18 -15.00 -25.63 -8.00
CA GLU A 18 -14.05 -25.40 -6.89
C GLU A 18 -13.37 -26.70 -6.44
N LYS A 19 -14.04 -27.85 -6.55
CA LYS A 19 -13.54 -29.17 -6.14
C LYS A 19 -12.63 -29.83 -7.18
N THR A 20 -12.69 -29.43 -8.44
CA THR A 20 -11.98 -30.08 -9.56
C THR A 20 -10.73 -29.35 -10.03
N TRP A 21 -10.48 -28.13 -9.55
CA TRP A 21 -9.32 -27.34 -9.96
C TRP A 21 -8.04 -27.68 -9.17
N GLU A 22 -7.14 -28.46 -9.76
CA GLU A 22 -5.80 -28.71 -9.22
C GLU A 22 -4.82 -27.60 -9.61
N VAL A 23 -4.21 -26.95 -8.61
CA VAL A 23 -3.14 -25.97 -8.87
C VAL A 23 -1.87 -26.69 -9.28
N THR A 24 -1.54 -26.63 -10.56
CA THR A 24 -0.31 -27.22 -11.10
C THR A 24 0.88 -26.28 -10.87
N TRP A 25 2.09 -26.81 -10.66
CA TRP A 25 3.33 -26.02 -10.61
C TRP A 25 3.51 -25.10 -11.83
N GLY A 26 3.04 -25.53 -13.01
CA GLY A 26 3.05 -24.72 -14.22
C GLY A 26 2.13 -23.49 -14.19
N THR A 27 0.96 -23.58 -13.54
CA THR A 27 0.06 -22.43 -13.39
C THR A 27 0.61 -21.44 -12.38
N PHE A 28 1.17 -21.92 -11.27
CA PHE A 28 1.84 -21.08 -10.28
C PHE A 28 3.04 -20.33 -10.87
N GLY A 29 3.95 -21.03 -11.57
CA GLY A 29 5.12 -20.40 -12.19
C GLY A 29 4.77 -19.37 -13.27
N ARG A 30 3.68 -19.61 -14.03
CA ARG A 30 3.17 -18.63 -14.99
C ARG A 30 2.66 -17.37 -14.30
N GLU A 31 1.93 -17.53 -13.20
CA GLU A 31 1.40 -16.40 -12.45
C GLU A 31 2.52 -15.59 -11.78
N LEU A 32 3.50 -16.28 -11.19
CA LEU A 32 4.70 -15.65 -10.64
C LEU A 32 5.47 -14.81 -11.67
N ARG A 33 5.55 -15.28 -12.92
CA ARG A 33 6.16 -14.50 -14.02
C ARG A 33 5.35 -13.25 -14.37
N LYS A 34 4.01 -13.36 -14.41
CA LYS A 34 3.14 -12.21 -14.70
C LYS A 34 3.22 -11.17 -13.59
N GLU A 35 3.17 -11.61 -12.33
CA GLU A 35 3.32 -10.72 -11.18
C GLU A 35 4.69 -10.08 -11.14
N GLY A 36 5.77 -10.83 -11.34
CA GLY A 36 7.13 -10.29 -11.40
C GLY A 36 7.29 -9.23 -12.49
N PHE A 37 6.64 -9.40 -13.65
CA PHE A 37 6.67 -8.43 -14.75
C PHE A 37 5.97 -7.10 -14.41
N ILE A 38 4.94 -7.13 -13.56
CA ILE A 38 4.27 -5.92 -13.07
C ILE A 38 5.02 -5.35 -11.86
N ALA A 39 5.48 -6.20 -10.95
CA ALA A 39 6.16 -5.80 -9.72
C ALA A 39 7.49 -5.08 -10.01
N ALA A 40 8.30 -5.57 -10.95
CA ALA A 40 9.61 -4.98 -11.25
C ALA A 40 9.55 -3.47 -11.62
N PRO A 41 8.74 -3.01 -12.60
CA PRO A 41 8.61 -1.59 -12.89
C PRO A 41 7.94 -0.81 -11.75
N MET A 42 6.98 -1.40 -11.02
CA MET A 42 6.32 -0.76 -9.89
C MET A 42 7.29 -0.52 -8.71
N VAL A 43 8.14 -1.50 -8.41
CA VAL A 43 9.23 -1.38 -7.43
C VAL A 43 10.21 -0.29 -7.87
N ALA A 44 10.64 -0.30 -9.14
CA ALA A 44 11.56 0.70 -9.66
C ALA A 44 10.99 2.13 -9.50
N VAL A 45 9.73 2.35 -9.88
CA VAL A 45 9.07 3.66 -9.72
C VAL A 45 8.97 4.05 -8.25
N SER A 46 8.55 3.13 -7.38
CA SER A 46 8.36 3.41 -5.94
C SER A 46 9.68 3.75 -5.26
N VAL A 47 10.74 2.99 -5.56
CA VAL A 47 12.10 3.24 -5.04
C VAL A 47 12.64 4.57 -5.56
N LEU A 48 12.55 4.84 -6.87
CA LEU A 48 13.04 6.08 -7.46
C LEU A 48 12.34 7.33 -6.89
N GLN A 49 11.03 7.24 -6.65
CA GLN A 49 10.28 8.34 -6.02
C GLN A 49 10.76 8.62 -4.59
N TYR A 50 11.05 7.58 -3.81
CA TYR A 50 11.48 7.75 -2.42
C TYR A 50 12.97 8.07 -2.27
N LEU A 51 13.81 7.63 -3.20
CA LEU A 51 15.27 7.85 -3.16
C LEU A 51 15.63 9.32 -3.02
N LEU A 52 14.89 10.24 -3.65
CA LEU A 52 15.13 11.68 -3.52
C LEU A 52 15.01 12.16 -2.07
N GLN A 53 13.97 11.69 -1.36
CA GLN A 53 13.76 12.00 0.05
C GLN A 53 14.77 11.29 0.94
N PHE A 54 15.07 10.02 0.64
CA PHE A 54 16.01 9.21 1.41
C PHE A 54 17.44 9.76 1.39
N VAL A 55 17.94 10.16 0.21
CA VAL A 55 19.26 10.79 0.07
C VAL A 55 19.33 12.11 0.84
N SER A 56 18.24 12.90 0.82
CA SER A 56 18.16 14.15 1.58
C SER A 56 18.32 13.91 3.09
N ILE A 57 17.72 12.85 3.63
CA ILE A 57 17.86 12.46 5.04
C ILE A 57 19.31 12.06 5.37
N ILE A 58 19.97 11.28 4.51
CA ILE A 58 21.39 10.90 4.69
C ILE A 58 22.29 12.14 4.71
N MET A 59 22.12 13.05 3.75
CA MET A 59 22.93 14.26 3.67
C MET A 59 22.79 15.13 4.92
N VAL A 60 21.57 15.31 5.42
CA VAL A 60 21.31 16.11 6.64
C VAL A 60 21.83 15.39 7.89
N GLY A 61 21.78 14.06 7.94
CA GLY A 61 22.28 13.25 9.05
C GLY A 61 23.79 13.40 9.33
N HIS A 62 24.56 13.83 8.33
CA HIS A 62 26.00 14.09 8.47
C HIS A 62 26.36 15.51 8.93
N LEU A 63 25.40 16.44 8.97
CA LEU A 63 25.64 17.80 9.41
C LEU A 63 25.69 17.87 10.95
N ASP A 64 24.53 17.61 11.57
CA ASP A 64 24.37 17.61 13.01
C ASP A 64 23.00 17.01 13.40
N GLN A 65 22.89 16.59 14.67
CA GLN A 65 21.69 15.95 15.20
C GLN A 65 20.45 16.87 15.22
N LEU A 66 20.64 18.18 15.40
CA LEU A 66 19.54 19.14 15.46
C LEU A 66 18.91 19.33 14.08
N SER A 67 19.71 19.50 13.03
CA SER A 67 19.26 19.58 11.64
C SER A 67 18.52 18.32 11.21
N LEU A 68 19.06 17.13 11.54
CA LEU A 68 18.40 15.85 11.25
C LEU A 68 17.04 15.73 11.93
N SER A 69 16.95 16.02 13.22
CA SER A 69 15.67 15.98 13.96
C SER A 69 14.65 16.99 13.41
N SER A 70 15.09 18.19 13.02
CA SER A 70 14.22 19.23 12.48
C SER A 70 13.64 18.85 11.11
N VAL A 71 14.48 18.34 10.21
CA VAL A 71 14.04 17.88 8.87
C VAL A 71 13.15 16.64 8.99
N ALA A 72 13.45 15.72 9.90
CA ALA A 72 12.63 14.54 10.15
C ALA A 72 11.20 14.93 10.60
N ILE A 73 11.06 15.90 11.51
CA ILE A 73 9.74 16.40 11.95
C ILE A 73 9.01 17.09 10.80
N ALA A 74 9.70 17.89 9.97
CA ALA A 74 9.09 18.55 8.82
C ALA A 74 8.56 17.55 7.78
N ILE A 75 9.35 16.51 7.49
CA ILE A 75 8.96 15.39 6.60
C ILE A 75 7.79 14.60 7.18
N SER A 76 7.85 14.30 8.48
CA SER A 76 6.77 13.62 9.20
C SER A 76 5.44 14.37 9.02
N LEU A 77 5.44 15.69 9.25
CA LEU A 77 4.25 16.52 9.13
C LEU A 77 3.67 16.50 7.70
N THR A 78 4.51 16.64 6.67
CA THR A 78 4.04 16.62 5.27
C THR A 78 3.53 15.24 4.85
N ASN A 79 4.13 14.15 5.34
CA ASN A 79 3.67 12.80 5.11
C ASN A 79 2.30 12.53 5.75
N VAL A 80 2.10 12.99 7.00
CA VAL A 80 0.85 12.86 7.76
C VAL A 80 -0.28 13.63 7.09
N THR A 81 -0.07 14.90 6.73
CA THR A 81 -1.16 15.77 6.26
C THR A 81 -1.47 15.63 4.77
N GLY A 82 -0.50 15.19 3.94
CA GLY A 82 -0.63 15.19 2.48
C GLY A 82 -0.42 13.82 1.84
N PHE A 83 0.82 13.31 1.87
CA PHE A 83 1.20 12.15 1.05
C PHE A 83 0.44 10.87 1.40
N SER A 84 0.24 10.59 2.68
CA SER A 84 -0.48 9.38 3.11
C SER A 84 -1.93 9.36 2.62
N LEU A 85 -2.60 10.52 2.64
CA LEU A 85 -3.97 10.69 2.15
C LEU A 85 -4.05 10.47 0.64
N LEU A 86 -3.18 11.16 -0.12
CA LEU A 86 -3.15 11.05 -1.59
C LEU A 86 -2.82 9.62 -2.05
N SER A 87 -1.80 9.01 -1.44
CA SER A 87 -1.39 7.62 -1.74
C SER A 87 -2.51 6.63 -1.44
N GLY A 88 -3.19 6.79 -0.31
CA GLY A 88 -4.28 5.89 0.04
C GLY A 88 -5.54 6.09 -0.81
N MET A 89 -5.86 7.32 -1.23
CA MET A 89 -6.94 7.58 -2.20
C MET A 89 -6.66 6.95 -3.57
N ALA A 90 -5.40 6.93 -4.02
CA ALA A 90 -4.99 6.24 -5.25
C ALA A 90 -5.25 4.72 -5.19
N GLY A 91 -5.27 4.11 -3.99
CA GLY A 91 -5.64 2.70 -3.84
C GLY A 91 -7.07 2.36 -4.31
N GLY A 92 -8.00 3.33 -4.27
CA GLY A 92 -9.34 3.15 -4.83
C GLY A 92 -9.34 2.98 -6.36
N LEU A 93 -8.37 3.58 -7.05
CA LEU A 93 -8.17 3.38 -8.49
C LEU A 93 -7.69 1.97 -8.80
N GLU A 94 -6.79 1.40 -8.01
CA GLU A 94 -6.29 0.03 -8.24
C GLU A 94 -7.45 -0.97 -8.32
N THR A 95 -8.45 -0.85 -7.42
CA THR A 95 -9.66 -1.68 -7.47
C THR A 95 -10.49 -1.42 -8.73
N LEU A 96 -10.86 -0.16 -8.99
CA LEU A 96 -11.81 0.20 -10.06
C LEU A 96 -11.22 -0.05 -11.44
N CYS A 97 -9.99 0.41 -11.66
CA CYS A 97 -9.27 0.26 -12.92
C CYS A 97 -8.94 -1.21 -13.21
N GLY A 98 -8.47 -1.97 -12.21
CA GLY A 98 -8.16 -3.38 -12.38
C GLY A 98 -9.41 -4.22 -12.68
N GLN A 99 -10.51 -3.99 -11.96
CA GLN A 99 -11.77 -4.70 -12.21
C GLN A 99 -12.36 -4.35 -13.59
N ALA A 100 -12.31 -3.08 -14.01
CA ALA A 100 -12.76 -2.66 -15.34
C ALA A 100 -11.90 -3.25 -16.47
N PHE A 101 -10.57 -3.28 -16.29
CA PHE A 101 -9.65 -3.88 -17.25
C PHE A 101 -9.87 -5.39 -17.38
N GLY A 102 -10.00 -6.11 -16.25
CA GLY A 102 -10.31 -7.54 -16.23
C GLY A 102 -11.65 -7.90 -16.87
N ALA A 103 -12.65 -7.03 -16.74
CA ALA A 103 -13.95 -7.18 -17.37
C ALA A 103 -13.99 -6.78 -18.87
N GLY A 104 -12.86 -6.36 -19.45
CA GLY A 104 -12.78 -5.91 -20.85
C GLY A 104 -13.42 -4.54 -21.12
N GLN A 105 -13.78 -3.78 -20.08
CA GLN A 105 -14.43 -2.47 -20.19
C GLN A 105 -13.40 -1.33 -20.23
N TYR A 106 -12.67 -1.26 -21.35
CA TYR A 106 -11.56 -0.33 -21.53
C TYR A 106 -11.95 1.15 -21.50
N HIS A 107 -13.16 1.51 -21.93
CA HIS A 107 -13.64 2.90 -21.87
C HIS A 107 -13.72 3.41 -20.41
N LYS A 108 -14.21 2.59 -19.47
CA LYS A 108 -14.36 2.99 -18.06
C LYS A 108 -13.02 3.20 -17.36
N LEU A 109 -11.97 2.53 -17.82
CA LEU A 109 -10.60 2.74 -17.33
C LEU A 109 -10.16 4.19 -17.52
N GLY A 110 -10.42 4.77 -18.70
CA GLY A 110 -10.11 6.16 -19.01
C GLY A 110 -10.91 7.13 -18.14
N THR A 111 -12.20 6.87 -17.96
CA THR A 111 -13.10 7.70 -17.13
C THR A 111 -12.69 7.69 -15.65
N TYR A 112 -12.45 6.53 -15.04
CA TYR A 112 -12.00 6.45 -13.64
C TYR A 112 -10.66 7.15 -13.41
N THR A 113 -9.72 6.96 -14.35
CA THR A 113 -8.41 7.62 -14.29
C THR A 113 -8.55 9.14 -14.33
N CYS A 114 -9.41 9.66 -15.21
CA CYS A 114 -9.71 11.09 -15.33
C CYS A 114 -10.33 11.68 -14.07
N THR A 115 -11.37 11.04 -13.54
CA THR A 115 -12.07 11.47 -12.32
C THR A 115 -11.11 11.53 -11.13
N ALA A 116 -10.20 10.56 -11.00
CA ALA A 116 -9.23 10.57 -9.93
C ALA A 116 -8.11 11.61 -10.12
N MET A 117 -7.64 11.85 -11.35
CA MET A 117 -6.71 12.96 -11.62
C MET A 117 -7.30 14.29 -11.16
N LEU A 118 -8.54 14.60 -11.56
CA LEU A 118 -9.24 15.83 -11.14
C LEU A 118 -9.46 15.89 -9.62
N SER A 119 -9.81 14.76 -9.00
CA SER A 119 -10.05 14.71 -7.55
C SER A 119 -8.78 14.88 -6.72
N LEU A 120 -7.66 14.26 -7.13
CA LEU A 120 -6.37 14.39 -6.46
C LEU A 120 -5.77 15.80 -6.63
N LEU A 121 -6.02 16.44 -7.78
CA LEU A 121 -5.61 17.81 -8.07
C LEU A 121 -6.23 18.84 -7.11
N LEU A 122 -7.49 18.66 -6.73
CA LEU A 122 -8.17 19.57 -5.80
C LEU A 122 -7.66 19.47 -4.36
N VAL A 123 -7.10 18.32 -3.97
CA VAL A 123 -6.58 18.07 -2.61
C VAL A 123 -5.15 18.60 -2.43
N GLY A 124 -4.38 18.78 -3.52
CA GLY A 124 -2.96 19.13 -3.48
C GLY A 124 -2.60 20.62 -3.26
N LEU A 125 -3.57 21.52 -3.08
CA LEU A 125 -3.33 22.98 -2.97
C LEU A 125 -2.95 23.39 -1.53
N GLY A 126 -1.70 23.20 -1.11
CA GLY A 126 -1.21 23.67 0.20
C GLY A 126 0.31 23.79 0.37
N SER A 127 0.76 24.96 0.87
CA SER A 127 2.12 25.42 1.29
C SER A 127 3.08 25.94 0.18
N LYS A 128 3.95 26.93 0.51
CA LYS A 128 4.47 27.94 -0.45
C LYS A 128 5.99 27.93 -0.78
N GLY A 129 6.79 26.95 -0.35
CA GLY A 129 8.26 26.96 -0.58
C GLY A 129 8.80 25.67 -1.19
N ALA A 130 9.12 24.68 -0.34
CA ALA A 130 9.47 23.32 -0.77
C ALA A 130 8.34 22.63 -1.54
N ALA A 131 7.10 22.97 -1.18
CA ALA A 131 5.92 22.56 -1.91
C ALA A 131 5.86 23.11 -3.34
N ILE A 132 6.46 24.24 -3.68
CA ILE A 132 6.47 24.73 -5.07
C ILE A 132 7.40 23.88 -5.92
N ALA A 133 8.62 23.57 -5.46
CA ALA A 133 9.54 22.70 -6.20
C ALA A 133 8.99 21.27 -6.33
N PHE A 134 8.48 20.70 -5.24
CA PHE A 134 7.82 19.39 -5.25
C PHE A 134 6.57 19.40 -6.15
N SER A 135 5.75 20.45 -6.07
CA SER A 135 4.58 20.62 -6.95
C SER A 135 5.01 20.75 -8.40
N MET A 136 6.03 21.54 -8.74
CA MET A 136 6.52 21.68 -10.12
C MET A 136 7.01 20.35 -10.68
N SER A 137 7.77 19.56 -9.91
CA SER A 137 8.19 18.22 -10.30
C SER A 137 7.00 17.26 -10.47
N THR A 138 6.01 17.34 -9.57
CA THR A 138 4.78 16.52 -9.64
C THR A 138 3.92 16.90 -10.82
N TRP A 139 3.74 18.19 -11.09
CA TRP A 139 2.98 18.71 -12.21
C TRP A 139 3.65 18.40 -13.55
N LEU A 140 4.98 18.48 -13.62
CA LEU A 140 5.72 18.02 -14.80
C LEU A 140 5.49 16.53 -15.03
N TYR A 141 5.54 15.71 -13.98
CA TYR A 141 5.26 14.27 -14.06
C TYR A 141 3.83 13.99 -14.55
N VAL A 142 2.83 14.72 -14.03
CA VAL A 142 1.43 14.64 -14.47
C VAL A 142 1.29 15.04 -15.95
N ILE A 143 1.90 16.14 -16.38
CA ILE A 143 1.84 16.61 -17.76
C ILE A 143 2.48 15.58 -18.71
N LEU A 144 3.62 15.01 -18.35
CA LEU A 144 4.28 13.98 -19.15
C LEU A 144 3.44 12.70 -19.25
N LEU A 145 2.81 12.26 -18.15
CA LEU A 145 1.90 11.12 -18.16
C LEU A 145 0.64 11.39 -18.99
N LEU A 146 0.05 12.59 -18.86
CA LEU A 146 -1.12 12.98 -19.64
C LEU A 146 -0.78 13.04 -21.13
N PHE A 147 0.37 13.63 -21.49
CA PHE A 147 0.85 13.68 -22.86
C PHE A 147 1.06 12.26 -23.42
N TYR A 148 1.72 11.39 -22.66
CA TYR A 148 1.90 9.99 -23.05
C TYR A 148 0.55 9.26 -23.23
N ALA A 149 -0.40 9.46 -22.31
CA ALA A 149 -1.73 8.87 -22.38
C ALA A 149 -2.56 9.38 -23.57
N LEU A 150 -2.39 10.65 -23.97
CA LEU A 150 -3.11 11.25 -25.09
C LEU A 150 -2.52 10.86 -26.45
N VAL A 151 -1.19 10.70 -26.53
CA VAL A 151 -0.47 10.48 -27.80
C VAL A 151 -0.22 8.99 -28.10
N SER A 152 -0.01 8.16 -27.09
CA SER A 152 0.37 6.76 -27.29
C SER A 152 -0.78 5.90 -27.81
N SER A 153 -0.52 5.10 -28.86
CA SER A 153 -1.45 4.10 -29.38
C SER A 153 -1.76 2.98 -28.37
N ALA A 154 -0.95 2.83 -27.32
CA ALA A 154 -1.20 1.89 -26.24
C ALA A 154 -2.52 2.16 -25.49
N PHE A 155 -3.00 3.42 -25.50
CA PHE A 155 -4.25 3.82 -24.86
C PHE A 155 -5.42 4.01 -25.83
N GLU A 156 -5.30 3.58 -27.09
CA GLU A 156 -6.33 3.85 -28.10
C GLU A 156 -7.71 3.29 -27.71
N LYS A 157 -7.73 2.15 -27.00
CA LYS A 157 -8.96 1.53 -26.45
C LYS A 157 -9.38 2.07 -25.08
N THR A 158 -8.48 2.72 -24.36
CA THR A 158 -8.65 3.20 -22.96
C THR A 158 -8.54 4.72 -22.85
N ARG A 159 -8.65 5.42 -23.98
CA ARG A 159 -8.36 6.85 -24.10
C ARG A 159 -9.28 7.65 -23.19
N ILE A 160 -8.72 8.64 -22.53
CA ILE A 160 -9.46 9.48 -21.59
C ILE A 160 -10.44 10.36 -22.38
N THR A 161 -11.74 10.09 -22.26
CA THR A 161 -12.80 10.99 -22.73
C THR A 161 -13.25 11.87 -21.57
N PHE A 162 -12.98 13.17 -21.64
CA PHE A 162 -13.56 14.14 -20.70
C PHE A 162 -15.05 14.32 -21.02
N SER A 163 -15.92 13.55 -20.35
CA SER A 163 -17.39 13.64 -20.40
C SER A 163 -17.94 14.09 -19.05
N MET A 164 -19.07 14.79 -19.01
CA MET A 164 -19.79 15.12 -17.75
C MET A 164 -20.27 13.85 -17.01
N GLU A 165 -20.34 12.71 -17.68
CA GLU A 165 -20.55 11.38 -17.06
C GLU A 165 -19.43 11.01 -16.06
N SER A 166 -18.22 11.55 -16.23
CA SER A 166 -17.10 11.31 -15.31
C SER A 166 -17.37 11.78 -13.87
N LEU A 167 -18.29 12.74 -13.69
CA LEU A 167 -18.75 13.23 -12.38
C LEU A 167 -19.72 12.26 -11.70
N LEU A 168 -20.44 11.41 -12.46
CA LEU A 168 -21.38 10.43 -11.89
C LEU A 168 -20.66 9.32 -11.12
N HIS A 169 -19.44 8.96 -11.55
CA HIS A 169 -18.64 7.91 -10.91
C HIS A 169 -17.89 8.38 -9.64
N ILE A 170 -17.94 9.67 -9.30
CA ILE A 170 -17.18 10.24 -8.18
C ILE A 170 -17.58 9.62 -6.83
N ARG A 171 -18.88 9.32 -6.64
CA ARG A 171 -19.40 8.70 -5.42
C ARG A 171 -18.83 7.29 -5.21
N GLN A 172 -18.68 6.51 -6.29
CA GLN A 172 -18.12 5.15 -6.20
C GLN A 172 -16.61 5.19 -5.96
N PHE A 173 -15.91 6.11 -6.60
CA PHE A 173 -14.50 6.38 -6.32
C PHE A 173 -14.31 6.67 -4.82
N PHE A 174 -15.02 7.65 -4.25
CA PHE A 174 -14.89 7.99 -2.83
C PHE A 174 -15.29 6.84 -1.89
N ARG A 175 -16.27 6.00 -2.25
CA ARG A 175 -16.67 4.83 -1.46
C ARG A 175 -15.54 3.81 -1.26
N LEU A 176 -14.62 3.70 -2.22
CA LEU A 176 -13.47 2.78 -2.17
C LEU A 176 -12.18 3.52 -1.78
N ALA A 177 -11.99 4.75 -2.25
CA ALA A 177 -10.83 5.58 -1.98
C ALA A 177 -10.77 6.03 -0.52
N VAL A 178 -11.88 6.40 0.12
CA VAL A 178 -11.87 6.84 1.52
C VAL A 178 -11.42 5.72 2.47
N PRO A 179 -11.98 4.50 2.42
CA PRO A 179 -11.48 3.43 3.28
C PRO A 179 -10.03 3.01 2.95
N SER A 180 -9.61 3.06 1.68
CA SER A 180 -8.22 2.83 1.30
C SER A 180 -7.28 3.91 1.88
N ALA A 181 -7.71 5.18 1.84
CA ALA A 181 -7.02 6.30 2.45
C ALA A 181 -6.88 6.12 3.95
N VAL A 182 -7.98 5.83 4.65
CA VAL A 182 -7.97 5.55 6.09
C VAL A 182 -7.06 4.37 6.42
N MET A 183 -7.10 3.28 5.63
CA MET A 183 -6.24 2.12 5.83
C MET A 183 -4.75 2.51 5.79
N VAL A 184 -4.32 3.28 4.78
CA VAL A 184 -2.93 3.74 4.66
C VAL A 184 -2.60 4.74 5.78
N CYS A 185 -3.41 5.80 5.95
CA CYS A 185 -3.18 6.84 6.94
C CYS A 185 -3.08 6.31 8.37
N LEU A 186 -3.96 5.42 8.80
CA LEU A 186 -3.95 4.89 10.17
C LEU A 186 -2.61 4.26 10.53
N LYS A 187 -2.01 3.47 9.62
CA LYS A 187 -0.68 2.89 9.82
C LYS A 187 0.38 3.99 9.91
N TRP A 188 0.46 4.85 8.89
CA TRP A 188 1.47 5.89 8.82
C TRP A 188 1.43 6.85 10.00
N TRP A 189 0.24 7.33 10.37
CA TRP A 189 0.05 8.21 11.51
C TRP A 189 0.46 7.56 12.83
N SER A 190 0.25 6.24 12.99
CA SER A 190 0.69 5.54 14.20
C SER A 190 2.22 5.50 14.35
N CYS A 191 2.96 5.29 13.24
CA CYS A 191 4.42 5.35 13.24
C CYS A 191 4.91 6.77 13.59
N GLU A 192 4.27 7.79 13.04
CA GLU A 192 4.64 9.19 13.28
C GLU A 192 4.30 9.65 14.70
N LEU A 193 3.17 9.20 15.25
CA LEU A 193 2.85 9.39 16.67
C LEU A 193 3.91 8.79 17.58
N ILE A 194 4.44 7.60 17.25
CA ILE A 194 5.50 6.96 18.02
C ILE A 194 6.81 7.76 17.97
N ILE A 195 7.16 8.36 16.83
CA ILE A 195 8.32 9.26 16.73
C ILE A 195 8.08 10.53 17.54
N LEU A 196 6.89 11.13 17.48
CA LEU A 196 6.57 12.29 18.31
C LEU A 196 6.69 11.97 19.80
N LEU A 197 6.25 10.78 20.22
CA LEU A 197 6.39 10.31 21.59
C LEU A 197 7.85 10.12 22.02
N SER A 198 8.77 9.82 21.10
CA SER A 198 10.20 9.72 21.46
C SER A 198 10.81 11.06 21.84
N GLY A 199 10.22 12.17 21.38
CA GLY A 199 10.57 13.52 21.83
C GLY A 199 10.27 13.77 23.31
N LEU A 200 9.50 12.90 23.97
CA LEU A 200 9.21 12.96 25.40
C LEU A 200 10.12 12.06 26.24
N LEU A 201 10.97 11.24 25.61
CA LEU A 201 11.88 10.34 26.30
C LEU A 201 13.13 11.08 26.84
N PRO A 202 13.78 10.56 27.89
CA PRO A 202 15.12 11.02 28.29
C PRO A 202 16.11 10.86 27.12
N ASN A 203 17.03 11.82 26.94
CA ASN A 203 17.89 11.92 25.76
C ASN A 203 17.09 12.03 24.44
N GLN A 204 16.12 12.95 24.42
CA GLN A 204 15.20 13.23 23.31
C GLN A 204 15.88 13.23 21.93
N LYS A 205 17.04 13.90 21.83
CA LYS A 205 17.80 13.97 20.57
C LYS A 205 18.21 12.57 20.09
N LEU A 206 18.80 11.76 20.96
CA LEU A 206 19.27 10.41 20.61
C LEU A 206 18.12 9.48 20.24
N GLU A 207 17.08 9.42 21.07
CA GLU A 207 15.94 8.51 20.83
C GLU A 207 15.19 8.90 19.55
N THR A 208 14.97 10.21 19.32
CA THR A 208 14.31 10.70 18.11
C THR A 208 15.15 10.43 16.87
N SER A 209 16.45 10.73 16.88
CA SER A 209 17.34 10.45 15.74
C SER A 209 17.37 8.97 15.39
N VAL A 210 17.51 8.08 16.38
CA VAL A 210 17.58 6.63 16.15
C VAL A 210 16.25 6.11 15.58
N LEU A 211 15.11 6.51 16.14
CA LEU A 211 13.81 6.06 15.63
C LEU A 211 13.48 6.63 14.26
N SER A 212 13.86 7.88 13.96
CA SER A 212 13.75 8.44 12.62
C SER A 212 14.58 7.67 11.60
N ILE A 213 15.82 7.28 11.95
CA ILE A 213 16.66 6.45 11.07
C ILE A 213 16.05 5.05 10.88
N CYS A 214 15.55 4.43 11.95
CA CYS A 214 14.84 3.14 11.87
C CYS A 214 13.62 3.22 10.94
N LEU A 215 12.84 4.32 11.02
CA LEU A 215 11.69 4.55 10.14
C LEU A 215 12.12 4.82 8.70
N ALA A 216 13.20 5.56 8.47
CA ALA A 216 13.73 5.79 7.13
C ALA A 216 14.17 4.47 6.46
N ILE A 217 14.88 3.60 7.19
CA ILE A 217 15.27 2.26 6.71
C ILE A 217 14.03 1.41 6.39
N SER A 218 13.06 1.39 7.31
CA SER A 218 11.83 0.60 7.14
C SER A 218 10.97 1.13 5.98
N THR A 219 10.92 2.45 5.79
CA THR A 219 10.20 3.10 4.70
C THR A 219 10.84 2.81 3.35
N LEU A 220 12.19 2.87 3.26
CA LEU A 220 12.89 2.51 2.03
C LEU A 220 12.54 1.09 1.60
N HIS A 221 12.59 0.13 2.53
CA HIS A 221 12.14 -1.23 2.29
C HIS A 221 10.65 -1.30 1.91
N PHE A 222 9.79 -0.58 2.63
CA PHE A 222 8.35 -0.58 2.37
C PHE A 222 8.02 -0.14 0.93
N THR A 223 8.84 0.70 0.29
CA THR A 223 8.64 1.05 -1.14
C THR A 223 8.78 -0.15 -2.08
N VAL A 224 9.68 -1.08 -1.77
CA VAL A 224 9.83 -2.34 -2.51
C VAL A 224 8.62 -3.24 -2.26
N SER A 225 8.28 -3.45 -0.98
CA SER A 225 7.10 -4.22 -0.58
C SER A 225 5.79 -3.67 -1.15
N TYR A 226 5.65 -2.35 -1.24
CA TYR A 226 4.51 -1.67 -1.84
C TYR A 226 4.38 -1.99 -3.34
N GLY A 227 5.50 -2.06 -4.07
CA GLY A 227 5.51 -2.46 -5.48
C GLY A 227 4.96 -3.87 -5.69
N PHE A 228 5.33 -4.83 -4.84
CA PHE A 228 4.74 -6.17 -4.84
C PHE A 228 3.24 -6.14 -4.48
N GLY A 229 2.86 -5.35 -3.47
CA GLY A 229 1.45 -5.19 -3.10
C GLY A 229 0.58 -4.57 -4.19
N ALA A 230 1.10 -3.60 -4.94
CA ALA A 230 0.43 -3.02 -6.09
C ALA A 230 0.27 -4.04 -7.23
N ALA A 231 1.32 -4.84 -7.51
CA ALA A 231 1.23 -5.92 -8.50
C ALA A 231 0.17 -6.97 -8.12
N ALA A 232 0.16 -7.40 -6.86
CA ALA A 232 -0.85 -8.30 -6.32
C ALA A 232 -2.27 -7.70 -6.45
N SER A 233 -2.44 -6.43 -6.10
CA SER A 233 -3.70 -5.68 -6.25
C SER A 233 -4.21 -5.71 -7.70
N ILE A 234 -3.34 -5.42 -8.67
CA ILE A 234 -3.66 -5.43 -10.11
C ILE A 234 -4.04 -6.83 -10.59
N ARG A 235 -3.26 -7.86 -10.24
CA ARG A 235 -3.55 -9.23 -10.70
C ARG A 235 -4.84 -9.76 -10.10
N VAL A 236 -5.03 -9.62 -8.79
CA VAL A 236 -6.25 -10.05 -8.11
C VAL A 236 -7.48 -9.31 -8.65
N SER A 237 -7.42 -7.99 -8.82
CA SER A 237 -8.55 -7.22 -9.37
C SER A 237 -8.87 -7.60 -10.81
N ASN A 238 -7.86 -7.83 -11.66
CA ASN A 238 -8.05 -8.26 -13.04
C ASN A 238 -8.72 -9.64 -13.12
N GLU A 239 -8.23 -10.63 -12.36
CA GLU A 239 -8.81 -11.99 -12.38
C GLU A 239 -10.23 -12.02 -11.79
N LEU A 240 -10.49 -11.23 -10.74
CA LEU A 240 -11.84 -11.07 -10.20
C LEU A 240 -12.80 -10.40 -11.19
N GLY A 241 -12.34 -9.36 -11.90
CA GLY A 241 -13.11 -8.69 -12.96
C GLY A 241 -13.39 -9.60 -14.16
N ALA A 242 -12.46 -10.50 -14.48
CA ALA A 242 -12.60 -11.54 -15.50
C ALA A 242 -13.48 -12.73 -15.06
N ASN A 243 -14.00 -12.71 -13.83
CA ASN A 243 -14.78 -13.80 -13.23
C ASN A 243 -13.99 -15.12 -13.13
N ASN A 244 -12.70 -15.04 -12.79
CA ASN A 244 -11.81 -16.18 -12.60
C ASN A 244 -11.31 -16.27 -11.13
N PRO A 245 -12.14 -16.79 -10.20
CA PRO A 245 -11.79 -16.81 -8.78
C PRO A 245 -10.62 -17.74 -8.47
N GLN A 246 -10.41 -18.82 -9.24
CA GLN A 246 -9.28 -19.72 -9.07
C GLN A 246 -7.96 -19.03 -9.44
N ALA A 247 -7.90 -18.31 -10.56
CA ALA A 247 -6.71 -17.55 -10.94
C ALA A 247 -6.40 -16.43 -9.93
N ALA A 248 -7.43 -15.78 -9.37
CA ALA A 248 -7.25 -14.80 -8.29
C ALA A 248 -6.59 -15.42 -7.04
N ARG A 249 -6.94 -16.67 -6.67
CA ARG A 249 -6.27 -17.41 -5.59
C ARG A 249 -4.81 -17.69 -5.89
N VAL A 250 -4.51 -18.15 -7.10
CA VAL A 250 -3.13 -18.43 -7.52
C VAL A 250 -2.28 -17.16 -7.53
N ALA A 251 -2.85 -16.02 -7.94
CA ALA A 251 -2.20 -14.71 -7.83
C ALA A 251 -1.87 -14.37 -6.38
N VAL A 252 -2.82 -14.54 -5.45
CA VAL A 252 -2.52 -14.36 -4.01
C VAL A 252 -1.35 -15.22 -3.54
N TRP A 253 -1.30 -16.50 -3.91
CA TRP A 253 -0.20 -17.37 -3.50
C TRP A 253 1.14 -16.95 -4.13
N ALA A 254 1.14 -16.56 -5.40
CA ALA A 254 2.34 -16.06 -6.07
C ALA A 254 2.86 -14.78 -5.38
N ALA A 255 1.96 -13.86 -5.05
CA ALA A 255 2.31 -12.60 -4.40
C ALA A 255 2.87 -12.80 -3.00
N MET A 256 2.25 -13.70 -2.22
CA MET A 256 2.73 -14.05 -0.88
C MET A 256 4.10 -14.73 -0.93
N PHE A 257 4.34 -15.60 -1.93
CA PHE A 257 5.64 -16.23 -2.12
C PHE A 257 6.73 -15.21 -2.46
N LEU A 258 6.45 -14.27 -3.38
CA LEU A 258 7.38 -13.19 -3.73
C LEU A 258 7.69 -12.30 -2.52
N SER A 259 6.66 -11.94 -1.75
CA SER A 259 6.78 -11.14 -0.51
C SER A 259 7.64 -11.82 0.55
N VAL A 260 7.38 -13.10 0.86
CA VAL A 260 8.17 -13.84 1.85
C VAL A 260 9.62 -13.98 1.41
N THR A 261 9.84 -14.25 0.12
CA THR A 261 11.20 -14.39 -0.44
C THR A 261 11.98 -13.08 -0.32
N GLU A 262 11.37 -11.96 -0.71
CA GLU A 262 11.96 -10.64 -0.57
C GLU A 262 12.24 -10.27 0.90
N ALA A 263 11.26 -10.48 1.78
CA ALA A 263 11.37 -10.23 3.21
C ALA A 263 12.56 -10.95 3.83
N ILE A 264 12.76 -12.23 3.49
CA ILE A 264 13.88 -13.03 3.98
C ILE A 264 15.21 -12.47 3.46
N ILE A 265 15.30 -12.16 2.17
CA ILE A 265 16.53 -11.63 1.55
C ILE A 265 16.92 -10.30 2.21
N VAL A 266 15.97 -9.35 2.29
CA VAL A 266 16.22 -8.02 2.85
C VAL A 266 16.53 -8.10 4.35
N SER A 267 15.75 -8.85 5.12
CA SER A 267 15.97 -9.00 6.57
C SER A 267 17.32 -9.63 6.89
N THR A 268 17.70 -10.66 6.13
CA THR A 268 19.00 -11.34 6.29
C THR A 268 20.14 -10.38 5.96
N THR A 269 20.03 -9.66 4.86
CA THR A 269 21.04 -8.68 4.42
C THR A 269 21.21 -7.57 5.45
N LEU A 270 20.10 -7.00 5.93
CA LEU A 270 20.08 -5.96 6.96
C LEU A 270 20.72 -6.45 8.26
N PHE A 271 20.41 -7.68 8.67
CA PHE A 271 20.95 -8.27 9.89
C PHE A 271 22.48 -8.44 9.85
N PHE A 272 23.03 -8.88 8.71
CA PHE A 272 24.48 -9.01 8.54
C PHE A 272 25.18 -7.66 8.40
N CYS A 273 24.52 -6.68 7.78
CA CYS A 273 25.05 -5.32 7.62
C CYS A 273 24.83 -4.41 8.85
N ARG A 274 24.21 -4.91 9.93
CA ARG A 274 23.75 -4.09 11.08
C ARG A 274 24.79 -3.19 11.73
N HIS A 275 26.06 -3.62 11.76
CA HIS A 275 27.14 -2.86 12.38
C HIS A 275 27.69 -1.76 11.46
N VAL A 276 27.45 -1.86 10.16
CA VAL A 276 27.87 -0.87 9.16
C VAL A 276 26.72 0.09 8.82
N LEU A 277 25.48 -0.38 8.92
CA LEU A 277 24.27 0.34 8.52
C LEU A 277 24.14 1.72 9.18
N GLY A 278 24.45 1.83 10.48
CA GLY A 278 24.35 3.10 11.20
C GLY A 278 25.30 4.17 10.67
N HIS A 279 26.49 3.79 10.17
CA HIS A 279 27.47 4.72 9.62
C HIS A 279 27.03 5.38 8.32
N ALA A 280 26.04 4.82 7.63
CA ALA A 280 25.47 5.45 6.43
C ALA A 280 24.58 6.67 6.76
N PHE A 281 24.16 6.83 8.02
CA PHE A 281 23.22 7.87 8.44
C PHE A 281 23.82 8.86 9.44
N SER A 282 24.81 8.44 10.23
CA SER A 282 25.40 9.29 11.26
C SER A 282 26.86 8.95 11.54
N SER A 283 27.64 10.00 11.84
CA SER A 283 29.02 9.88 12.32
C SER A 283 29.10 9.74 13.85
N GLU A 284 27.99 9.89 14.57
CA GLU A 284 27.96 9.81 16.03
C GLU A 284 27.90 8.36 16.52
N LYS A 285 28.95 7.89 17.21
CA LYS A 285 29.02 6.52 17.74
C LYS A 285 27.78 6.08 18.54
N PRO A 286 27.21 6.90 19.46
CA PRO A 286 26.02 6.49 20.21
C PRO A 286 24.80 6.19 19.34
N VAL A 287 24.65 6.89 18.20
CA VAL A 287 23.57 6.66 17.23
C VAL A 287 23.82 5.36 16.46
N VAL A 288 25.05 5.18 15.96
CA VAL A 288 25.45 4.00 15.19
C VAL A 288 25.29 2.71 16.00
N ASP A 289 25.80 2.70 17.23
CA ASP A 289 25.74 1.53 18.12
C ASP A 289 24.29 1.19 18.47
N TYR A 290 23.44 2.19 18.68
CA TYR A 290 22.04 1.97 18.98
C TYR A 290 21.27 1.42 17.77
N ILE A 291 21.55 1.89 16.55
CA ILE A 291 20.98 1.31 15.31
C ILE A 291 21.35 -0.17 15.19
N ALA A 292 22.60 -0.53 15.46
CA ALA A 292 23.04 -1.93 15.41
C ALA A 292 22.27 -2.81 16.41
N VAL A 293 21.90 -2.27 17.57
CA VAL A 293 21.06 -2.95 18.57
C VAL A 293 19.59 -3.00 18.17
N MET A 294 19.10 -2.00 17.43
CA MET A 294 17.72 -1.97 16.90
C MET A 294 17.54 -2.91 15.70
N ALA A 295 18.61 -3.24 14.98
CA ALA A 295 18.57 -4.00 13.73
C ALA A 295 17.70 -5.28 13.78
N PRO A 296 17.73 -6.14 14.82
CA PRO A 296 16.85 -7.31 14.86
C PRO A 296 15.36 -6.96 14.88
N LEU A 297 14.98 -5.87 15.56
CA LEU A 297 13.61 -5.37 15.57
C LEU A 297 13.24 -4.77 14.20
N ILE A 298 14.18 -4.10 13.53
CA ILE A 298 13.98 -3.60 12.17
C ILE A 298 13.79 -4.76 11.20
N CYS A 299 14.60 -5.82 11.27
CA CYS A 299 14.41 -7.05 10.47
C CYS A 299 13.02 -7.65 10.64
N LEU A 300 12.54 -7.74 11.89
CA LEU A 300 11.19 -8.23 12.16
C LEU A 300 10.11 -7.28 11.60
N SER A 301 10.34 -5.97 11.67
CA SER A 301 9.43 -4.95 11.09
C SER A 301 9.36 -5.08 9.58
N VAL A 302 10.52 -5.16 8.92
CA VAL A 302 10.68 -5.39 7.48
C VAL A 302 9.90 -6.62 7.06
N PHE A 303 10.10 -7.75 7.74
CA PHE A 303 9.38 -8.98 7.40
C PHE A 303 7.86 -8.83 7.52
N MET A 304 7.38 -8.22 8.61
CA MET A 304 5.93 -8.02 8.81
C MET A 304 5.35 -7.01 7.81
N ASP A 305 6.12 -5.98 7.45
CA ASP A 305 5.74 -4.97 6.49
C ASP A 305 5.63 -5.53 5.06
N SER A 306 6.50 -6.47 4.65
CA SER A 306 6.39 -7.15 3.36
C SER A 306 5.09 -7.93 3.24
N LEU A 307 4.74 -8.70 4.28
CA LEU A 307 3.49 -9.46 4.33
C LEU A 307 2.28 -8.51 4.27
N GLN A 308 2.32 -7.47 5.10
CA GLN A 308 1.25 -6.50 5.22
C GLN A 308 1.01 -5.71 3.93
N ALA A 309 2.07 -5.32 3.22
CA ALA A 309 1.96 -4.59 1.96
C ALA A 309 1.22 -5.41 0.90
N VAL A 310 1.55 -6.70 0.77
CA VAL A 310 0.88 -7.60 -0.16
C VAL A 310 -0.55 -7.90 0.26
N LEU A 311 -0.79 -8.21 1.53
CA LEU A 311 -2.14 -8.46 2.05
C LEU A 311 -3.06 -7.23 1.91
N SER A 312 -2.52 -6.03 2.13
CA SER A 312 -3.24 -4.77 1.89
C SER A 312 -3.49 -4.53 0.41
N GLY A 313 -2.54 -4.91 -0.46
CA GLY A 313 -2.72 -4.95 -1.91
C GLY A 313 -3.86 -5.87 -2.33
N ILE A 314 -3.92 -7.08 -1.80
CA ILE A 314 -5.01 -8.05 -2.04
C ILE A 314 -6.35 -7.49 -1.54
N ALA A 315 -6.34 -6.78 -0.40
CA ALA A 315 -7.51 -6.09 0.14
C ALA A 315 -8.05 -5.00 -0.80
N ARG A 316 -7.15 -4.21 -1.40
CA ARG A 316 -7.48 -3.22 -2.43
C ARG A 316 -7.98 -3.90 -3.71
N GLY A 317 -7.26 -4.88 -4.25
CA GLY A 317 -7.66 -5.57 -5.49
C GLY A 317 -9.03 -6.25 -5.43
N SER A 318 -9.38 -6.79 -4.25
CA SER A 318 -10.69 -7.43 -4.02
C SER A 318 -11.80 -6.42 -3.64
N GLY A 319 -11.44 -5.19 -3.24
CA GLY A 319 -12.36 -4.09 -2.96
C GLY A 319 -13.06 -4.16 -1.60
N TRP A 320 -12.36 -4.65 -0.59
CA TRP A 320 -12.82 -4.79 0.80
C TRP A 320 -11.90 -4.04 1.78
N GLN A 321 -11.27 -2.99 1.28
CA GLN A 321 -10.44 -2.03 2.01
C GLN A 321 -11.09 -1.43 3.26
N SER A 322 -12.43 -1.42 3.38
CA SER A 322 -13.10 -1.04 4.62
C SER A 322 -12.77 -1.98 5.78
N ILE A 323 -12.71 -3.29 5.54
CA ILE A 323 -12.31 -4.26 6.56
C ILE A 323 -10.83 -4.06 6.91
N GLY A 324 -9.99 -3.82 5.91
CA GLY A 324 -8.58 -3.47 6.12
C GLY A 324 -8.40 -2.22 7.00
N ALA A 325 -9.20 -1.18 6.79
CA ALA A 325 -9.18 0.02 7.63
C ALA A 325 -9.50 -0.28 9.12
N TYR A 326 -10.52 -1.10 9.40
CA TYR A 326 -10.85 -1.50 10.77
C TYR A 326 -9.76 -2.37 11.40
N VAL A 327 -9.15 -3.27 10.62
CA VAL A 327 -8.01 -4.08 11.08
C VAL A 327 -6.83 -3.17 11.46
N ASN A 328 -6.51 -2.17 10.63
CA ASN A 328 -5.43 -1.24 10.91
C ASN A 328 -5.70 -0.39 12.15
N LEU A 329 -6.95 0.06 12.33
CA LEU A 329 -7.37 0.79 13.52
C LEU A 329 -7.14 -0.05 14.78
N GLY A 330 -7.63 -1.29 14.80
CA GLY A 330 -7.46 -2.19 15.92
C GLY A 330 -5.99 -2.53 16.19
N ALA A 331 -5.25 -2.90 15.15
CA ALA A 331 -3.87 -3.34 15.26
C ALA A 331 -2.95 -2.23 15.79
N PHE A 332 -3.03 -1.01 15.25
CA PHE A 332 -2.10 0.06 15.65
C PHE A 332 -2.61 0.88 16.83
N TYR A 333 -3.91 1.15 16.95
CA TYR A 333 -4.42 2.07 18.00
C TYR A 333 -4.88 1.35 19.25
N LEU A 334 -5.36 0.10 19.15
CA LEU A 334 -5.76 -0.68 20.32
C LEU A 334 -4.65 -1.60 20.84
N VAL A 335 -3.69 -1.97 20.00
CA VAL A 335 -2.57 -2.86 20.40
C VAL A 335 -1.23 -2.15 20.30
N GLY A 336 -0.81 -1.75 19.10
CA GLY A 336 0.55 -1.24 18.85
C GLY A 336 0.94 -0.03 19.68
N LEU A 337 0.13 1.03 19.66
CA LEU A 337 0.36 2.26 20.44
C LEU A 337 0.35 2.00 21.95
N PRO A 338 -0.66 1.34 22.55
CA PRO A 338 -0.64 0.99 23.97
C PRO A 338 0.59 0.17 24.37
N VAL A 339 0.94 -0.88 23.61
CA VAL A 339 2.13 -1.70 23.86
C VAL A 339 3.41 -0.86 23.80
N GLY A 340 3.53 -0.01 22.77
CA GLY A 340 4.66 0.89 22.60
C GLY A 340 4.82 1.88 23.76
N VAL A 341 3.74 2.54 24.16
CA VAL A 341 3.74 3.50 25.29
C VAL A 341 4.10 2.82 26.60
N VAL A 342 3.50 1.66 26.90
CA VAL A 342 3.77 0.92 28.16
C VAL A 342 5.22 0.43 28.22
N LEU A 343 5.75 -0.10 27.11
CA LEU A 343 7.14 -0.55 27.04
C LEU A 343 8.13 0.62 27.06
N GLY A 344 7.83 1.69 26.33
CA GLY A 344 8.69 2.86 26.19
C GLY A 344 8.86 3.67 27.48
N PHE A 345 7.75 3.89 28.21
CA PHE A 345 7.71 4.79 29.37
C PHE A 345 7.73 4.03 30.71
N PRO A 346 6.65 3.37 31.20
CA PRO A 346 6.64 2.62 32.46
C PRO A 346 7.77 1.60 32.60
N LEU A 347 8.00 0.79 31.57
CA LEU A 347 9.00 -0.28 31.59
C LEU A 347 10.40 0.18 31.17
N ARG A 348 10.57 1.47 30.89
CA ARG A 348 11.86 2.14 30.60
C ARG A 348 12.67 1.52 29.46
N LEU A 349 12.03 0.85 28.49
CA LEU A 349 12.70 0.35 27.28
C LEU A 349 12.92 1.45 26.23
N ARG A 350 12.46 2.68 26.47
CA ARG A 350 12.69 3.88 25.64
C ARG A 350 12.34 3.62 24.16
N GLY A 351 13.19 4.04 23.21
CA GLY A 351 12.96 3.85 21.79
C GLY A 351 12.78 2.39 21.37
N LYS A 352 13.47 1.44 22.03
CA LYS A 352 13.21 0.00 21.79
C LYS A 352 11.77 -0.37 22.12
N GLY A 353 11.26 0.08 23.26
CA GLY A 353 9.88 -0.19 23.68
C GLY A 353 8.86 0.39 22.71
N LEU A 354 9.07 1.64 22.29
CA LEU A 354 8.26 2.30 21.28
C LEU A 354 8.24 1.52 19.95
N TRP A 355 9.39 1.05 19.47
CA TRP A 355 9.49 0.28 18.24
C TRP A 355 8.87 -1.11 18.34
N ILE A 356 8.96 -1.78 19.50
CA ILE A 356 8.25 -3.04 19.76
C ILE A 356 6.73 -2.82 19.62
N GLY A 357 6.21 -1.66 19.99
CA GLY A 357 4.82 -1.28 19.74
C GLY A 357 4.44 -1.29 18.25
N ILE A 358 5.29 -0.71 17.38
CA ILE A 358 5.10 -0.73 15.92
C ILE A 358 5.07 -2.18 15.43
N VAL A 359 6.05 -2.99 15.84
CA VAL A 359 6.14 -4.41 15.47
C VAL A 359 4.92 -5.19 15.91
N ALA A 360 4.46 -5.00 17.15
CA ALA A 360 3.27 -5.68 17.67
C ALA A 360 2.02 -5.33 16.86
N GLY A 361 1.86 -4.05 16.50
CA GLY A 361 0.80 -3.61 15.59
C GLY A 361 0.89 -4.29 14.22
N SER A 362 2.06 -4.28 13.59
CA SER A 362 2.28 -4.94 12.30
C SER A 362 2.04 -6.46 12.34
N VAL A 363 2.43 -7.14 13.42
CA VAL A 363 2.16 -8.58 13.60
C VAL A 363 0.65 -8.86 13.67
N VAL A 364 -0.08 -8.12 14.50
CA VAL A 364 -1.53 -8.28 14.65
C VAL A 364 -2.24 -7.96 13.32
N GLN A 365 -1.83 -6.89 12.65
CA GLN A 365 -2.38 -6.51 11.35
C GLN A 365 -2.16 -7.61 10.30
N SER A 366 -0.93 -8.10 10.16
CA SER A 366 -0.59 -9.16 9.20
C SER A 366 -1.33 -10.46 9.51
N ALA A 367 -1.43 -10.85 10.78
CA ALA A 367 -2.17 -12.04 11.18
C ALA A 367 -3.66 -11.92 10.82
N LEU A 368 -4.29 -10.79 11.16
CA LEU A 368 -5.71 -10.57 10.87
C LEU A 368 -5.97 -10.52 9.37
N LEU A 369 -5.18 -9.78 8.58
CA LEU A 369 -5.34 -9.72 7.13
C LEU A 369 -5.07 -11.08 6.46
N ALA A 370 -4.12 -11.86 6.96
CA ALA A 370 -3.84 -13.21 6.46
C ALA A 370 -5.01 -14.17 6.74
N LEU A 371 -5.56 -14.16 7.96
CA LEU A 371 -6.77 -14.93 8.31
C LEU A 371 -7.94 -14.56 7.40
N ILE A 372 -8.18 -13.25 7.30
CA ILE A 372 -9.24 -12.68 6.49
C ILE A 372 -9.08 -13.14 5.02
N THR A 373 -7.87 -13.05 4.45
CA THR A 373 -7.56 -13.51 3.08
C THR A 373 -7.75 -15.03 2.93
N GLY A 374 -7.32 -15.81 3.91
CA GLY A 374 -7.45 -17.27 3.92
C GLY A 374 -8.90 -17.76 3.94
N PHE A 375 -9.79 -17.04 4.65
CA PHE A 375 -11.23 -17.35 4.73
C PHE A 375 -12.07 -16.66 3.65
N THR A 376 -11.45 -15.99 2.68
CA THR A 376 -12.19 -15.31 1.61
C THR A 376 -12.82 -16.33 0.67
N ASN A 377 -14.15 -16.24 0.51
CA ASN A 377 -14.83 -16.93 -0.58
C ASN A 377 -14.60 -16.16 -1.90
N TRP A 378 -13.67 -16.67 -2.69
CA TRP A 378 -13.20 -16.04 -3.94
C TRP A 378 -14.28 -16.02 -5.02
N SER A 379 -15.13 -17.05 -5.11
CA SER A 379 -16.28 -17.10 -6.02
C SER A 379 -17.29 -15.98 -5.72
N LYS A 380 -17.59 -15.75 -4.44
CA LYS A 380 -18.44 -14.64 -4.00
C LYS A 380 -17.82 -13.28 -4.29
N GLN A 381 -16.49 -13.15 -4.17
CA GLN A 381 -15.81 -11.88 -4.50
C GLN A 381 -15.80 -11.60 -6.01
N ALA A 382 -15.64 -12.62 -6.85
CA ALA A 382 -15.74 -12.49 -8.31
C ALA A 382 -17.14 -12.03 -8.72
N LYS A 383 -18.19 -12.62 -8.14
CA LYS A 383 -19.58 -12.19 -8.36
C LYS A 383 -19.78 -10.71 -7.96
N ARG A 384 -19.26 -10.29 -6.81
CA ARG A 384 -19.34 -8.89 -6.36
C ARG A 384 -18.56 -7.92 -7.26
N ALA A 385 -17.39 -8.32 -7.75
CA ALA A 385 -16.62 -7.52 -8.70
C ALA A 385 -17.41 -7.32 -10.01
N ARG A 386 -18.06 -8.39 -10.49
CA ARG A 386 -18.96 -8.33 -11.64
C ARG A 386 -20.14 -7.39 -11.38
N GLU A 387 -20.84 -7.54 -10.26
CA GLU A 387 -21.96 -6.64 -9.89
C GLU A 387 -21.53 -5.16 -9.87
N ARG A 388 -20.34 -4.84 -9.36
CA ARG A 388 -19.84 -3.44 -9.36
C ARG A 388 -19.68 -2.89 -10.78
N VAL A 389 -19.22 -3.69 -11.73
CA VAL A 389 -19.01 -3.28 -13.13
C VAL A 389 -20.32 -3.29 -13.93
N PHE A 390 -21.24 -4.23 -13.65
CA PHE A 390 -22.46 -4.46 -14.44
C PHE A 390 -23.71 -3.72 -13.94
N VAL A 391 -23.84 -3.40 -12.64
CA VAL A 391 -24.94 -2.56 -12.14
C VAL A 391 -24.96 -1.19 -12.84
N GLU A 392 -23.81 -0.70 -13.29
CA GLU A 392 -23.70 0.53 -14.10
C GLU A 392 -24.39 0.41 -15.47
N ARG A 393 -24.39 -0.76 -16.10
CA ARG A 393 -25.02 -0.93 -17.42
C ARG A 393 -26.53 -0.73 -17.35
N LEU A 394 -27.16 -1.22 -16.27
CA LEU A 394 -28.60 -1.10 -16.05
C LEU A 394 -29.02 0.32 -15.64
N SER A 395 -28.15 1.10 -15.00
CA SER A 395 -28.42 2.52 -14.74
C SER A 395 -28.24 3.38 -15.99
N GLU A 396 -27.24 3.09 -16.83
CA GLU A 396 -27.01 3.78 -18.12
C GLU A 396 -28.17 3.52 -19.10
N ASP A 397 -28.64 2.28 -19.23
CA ASP A 397 -29.78 1.92 -20.09
C ASP A 397 -31.12 2.50 -19.58
N SER A 398 -31.19 2.88 -18.29
CA SER A 398 -32.36 3.49 -17.65
C SER A 398 -32.37 5.02 -17.72
N GLU A 399 -31.22 5.66 -17.86
CA GLU A 399 -31.10 7.13 -18.01
C GLU A 399 -31.02 7.55 -19.48
N ALA A 400 -30.73 6.61 -20.40
CA ALA A 400 -30.74 6.82 -21.85
C ALA A 400 -32.12 6.58 -22.52
N ASN A 401 -33.13 6.16 -21.76
CA ASN A 401 -34.54 6.07 -22.15
C ASN A 401 -35.37 7.10 -21.36
#